data_AF-A0AAW9BCB7-F1
#
_entry.id   AF-A0AAW9BCB7-F1
#
_cell.length_a   1.000
_cell.length_b   1.000
_cell.length_c   1.000
_cell.angle_alpha   90.00
_cell.angle_beta   90.00
_cell.angle_gamma   90.00
#
_symmetry.space_group_name_H-M   'P 1'
#
loop_
_entity.id
_entity.type
_entity.pdbx_description
1 polymer ?
#
loop_
_entity_poly.entity_id
_entity_poly.type
_entity_poly.pdbx_seq_one_letter_code
_entity_poly.pdbx_strand_id
1 'polypeptide(L)'
;MAKGDVITLNFETFVDSDTQVKVTRLTPTDVICHRNYFYQKCFTQDGKKLLFAGDFDGNRNYYLLNLETQQAVQLTEGKGDNTFGGFIST
;
A
#
# COMPACT_ATOMS: atom_id res chain seq x y z
N MET A 1 -0.86 -9.65 12.60
CA MET A 1 -0.48 -8.26 12.89
C MET A 1 -1.67 -7.55 13.51
N ALA A 2 -1.45 -6.42 14.16
CA ALA A 2 -2.47 -5.59 14.77
C ALA A 2 -2.33 -4.15 14.28
N LYS A 3 -3.36 -3.34 14.50
CA LYS A 3 -3.30 -1.91 14.19
C LYS A 3 -2.08 -1.26 14.85
N GLY A 4 -1.32 -0.49 14.07
CA GLY A 4 -0.09 0.16 14.50
C GLY A 4 1.19 -0.64 14.24
N ASP A 5 1.09 -1.93 13.88
CA ASP A 5 2.25 -2.71 13.44
C ASP A 5 2.87 -2.10 12.18
N VAL A 6 4.19 -2.22 12.08
CA VAL A 6 4.98 -1.71 10.95
C VAL A 6 5.61 -2.88 10.22
N ILE A 7 5.47 -2.89 8.89
CA ILE A 7 6.12 -3.84 8.00
C ILE A 7 7.12 -3.11 7.10
N THR A 8 8.30 -3.71 6.91
CA THR A 8 9.27 -3.26 5.91
C THR A 8 9.00 -4.00 4.61
N LEU A 9 8.79 -3.25 3.53
CA LEU A 9 8.58 -3.76 2.18
C LEU A 9 9.87 -3.66 1.36
N ASN A 10 9.99 -4.50 0.35
CA ASN A 10 11.09 -4.46 -0.61
C ASN A 10 10.55 -3.98 -1.96
N PHE A 11 11.07 -2.85 -2.45
CA PHE A 11 10.70 -2.33 -3.77
C PHE A 11 11.55 -3.00 -4.85
N GLU A 12 10.88 -3.62 -5.82
CA GLU A 12 11.55 -4.27 -6.95
C GLU A 12 11.30 -3.44 -8.20
N THR A 13 12.39 -3.05 -8.90
CA THR A 13 12.30 -2.30 -10.15
C THR A 13 12.70 -3.18 -11.31
N PHE A 14 11.89 -3.20 -12.35
CA PHE A 14 12.14 -3.87 -13.61
C PHE A 14 11.89 -2.93 -14.79
N VAL A 15 12.30 -3.35 -15.98
CA VAL A 15 12.13 -2.59 -17.22
C VAL A 15 11.07 -3.30 -18.05
N ASP A 16 10.04 -2.57 -18.46
CA ASP A 16 9.00 -3.05 -19.36
C ASP A 16 9.61 -3.42 -20.73
N SER A 17 9.30 -4.62 -21.24
CA SER A 17 9.95 -5.16 -22.45
C SER A 17 9.63 -4.38 -23.71
N ASP A 18 8.49 -3.69 -23.74
CA ASP A 18 7.95 -3.10 -24.96
C ASP A 18 8.29 -1.60 -25.01
N THR A 19 8.15 -0.93 -23.87
CA THR A 19 8.30 0.53 -23.74
C THR A 19 9.64 0.96 -23.17
N GLN A 20 10.41 0.04 -22.58
CA GLN A 20 11.67 0.30 -21.88
C GLN A 20 11.53 1.26 -20.68
N VAL A 21 10.30 1.52 -20.23
CA VAL A 21 10.03 2.33 -19.04
C VAL A 21 10.32 1.51 -17.78
N LYS A 22 10.93 2.14 -16.78
CA LYS A 22 11.13 1.52 -15.46
C LYS A 22 9.80 1.44 -14.72
N VAL A 23 9.48 0.26 -14.19
CA VAL A 23 8.31 -0.02 -13.35
C VAL A 23 8.79 -0.55 -12.01
N THR A 24 8.24 -0.01 -10.91
CA THR A 24 8.60 -0.42 -9.55
C THR A 24 7.40 -1.04 -8.85
N ARG A 25 7.53 -2.29 -8.39
CA ARG A 25 6.56 -2.97 -7.53
C ARG A 25 6.81 -2.60 -6.08
N LEU A 26 5.76 -2.22 -5.35
CA LEU A 26 5.86 -1.76 -3.96
C LEU A 26 5.52 -2.83 -2.91
N THR A 27 4.71 -3.83 -3.30
CA THR A 27 4.21 -4.87 -2.39
C THR A 27 4.80 -6.25 -2.73
N PRO A 28 4.81 -7.20 -1.78
CA PRO A 28 5.25 -8.57 -2.04
C PRO A 28 4.40 -9.27 -3.10
N THR A 29 4.94 -10.32 -3.71
CA THR A 29 4.25 -11.14 -4.72
C THR A 29 3.36 -12.23 -4.11
N ASP A 30 3.54 -12.50 -2.82
CA ASP A 30 2.89 -13.56 -2.04
C ASP A 30 1.78 -13.04 -1.10
N VAL A 31 1.53 -11.72 -1.11
CA VAL A 31 0.47 -11.08 -0.32
C VAL A 31 -0.44 -10.26 -1.23
N ILE A 32 -1.75 -10.51 -1.17
CA ILE A 32 -2.73 -9.77 -1.96
C ILE A 32 -2.77 -8.32 -1.50
N CYS A 33 -2.56 -7.40 -2.44
CA CYS A 33 -2.60 -5.95 -2.21
C CYS A 33 -3.34 -5.25 -3.35
N HIS A 34 -3.99 -4.12 -3.05
CA HIS A 34 -4.58 -3.26 -4.08
C HIS A 34 -4.69 -1.80 -3.63
N ARG A 35 -4.84 -0.89 -4.61
CA ARG A 35 -5.07 0.54 -4.39
C ARG A 35 -6.58 0.84 -4.27
N ASN A 36 -6.96 1.91 -3.55
CA ASN A 36 -8.35 2.37 -3.56
C ASN A 36 -8.79 2.89 -4.94
N TYR A 37 -10.08 3.23 -5.08
CA TYR A 37 -10.62 3.83 -6.30
C TYR A 37 -9.84 5.06 -6.76
N PHE A 38 -9.64 5.19 -8.07
CA PHE A 38 -8.72 6.17 -8.66
C PHE A 38 -9.08 7.63 -8.38
N TYR A 39 -10.35 7.94 -8.14
CA TYR A 39 -10.82 9.29 -7.81
C TYR A 39 -10.71 9.64 -6.32
N GLN A 40 -10.24 8.71 -5.47
CA GLN A 40 -10.04 8.93 -4.04
C GLN A 40 -8.56 9.26 -3.77
N LYS A 41 -8.31 10.28 -2.93
CA LYS A 41 -6.96 10.72 -2.57
C LYS A 41 -6.23 9.60 -1.82
N CYS A 42 -5.14 9.12 -2.40
CA CYS A 42 -4.31 8.04 -1.83
C CYS A 42 -2.85 8.43 -1.66
N PHE A 43 -2.43 9.58 -2.19
CA PHE A 43 -1.10 10.15 -1.98
C PHE A 43 -1.18 11.41 -1.12
N THR A 44 -0.19 11.64 -0.28
CA THR A 44 0.04 12.93 0.37
C THR A 44 0.58 13.97 -0.63
N GLN A 45 0.44 15.26 -0.32
CA GLN A 45 0.86 16.35 -1.22
C GLN A 45 2.36 16.34 -1.54
N ASP A 46 3.18 15.91 -0.58
CA ASP A 46 4.63 15.72 -0.75
C ASP A 46 4.99 14.46 -1.55
N GLY A 47 4.00 13.62 -1.90
CA GLY A 47 4.20 12.36 -2.60
C GLY A 47 4.93 11.29 -1.80
N LYS A 48 5.14 11.48 -0.49
CA LYS A 48 5.95 10.56 0.33
C LYS A 48 5.15 9.42 0.94
N LYS A 49 3.84 9.58 1.09
CA LYS A 49 2.97 8.55 1.69
C LYS A 49 1.90 8.09 0.71
N LEU A 50 1.62 6.79 0.75
CA LEU A 50 0.61 6.11 -0.06
C LEU A 50 -0.33 5.28 0.82
N LEU A 51 -1.63 5.52 0.70
CA LEU A 51 -2.68 4.67 1.27
C LEU A 51 -2.96 3.48 0.33
N PHE A 52 -2.95 2.27 0.87
CA PHE A 52 -3.28 1.06 0.12
C PHE A 52 -3.88 -0.02 1.04
N ALA A 53 -4.39 -1.08 0.43
CA ALA A 53 -4.99 -2.22 1.09
C ALA A 53 -4.13 -3.48 0.93
N GLY A 54 -4.04 -4.32 1.96
CA GLY A 54 -3.30 -5.59 1.90
C GLY A 54 -3.75 -6.64 2.93
N ASP A 55 -3.39 -7.90 2.68
CA ASP A 55 -3.76 -9.06 3.51
C ASP A 55 -2.65 -9.52 4.47
N PHE A 56 -1.75 -8.61 4.87
CA PHE A 56 -0.59 -8.94 5.69
C PHE A 56 -0.94 -9.52 7.08
N ASP A 57 -2.14 -9.24 7.60
CA ASP A 57 -2.62 -9.77 8.89
C ASP A 57 -3.64 -10.91 8.77
N GLY A 58 -3.85 -11.42 7.55
CA GLY A 58 -4.87 -12.42 7.24
C GLY A 58 -6.27 -11.84 6.97
N ASN A 59 -6.45 -10.52 7.09
CA ASN A 59 -7.65 -9.79 6.69
C ASN A 59 -7.28 -8.62 5.79
N ARG A 60 -8.25 -8.16 5.01
CA ARG A 60 -8.07 -7.04 4.10
C ARG A 60 -8.16 -5.74 4.88
N ASN A 61 -7.02 -5.10 5.11
CA ASN A 61 -6.88 -3.91 5.94
C ASN A 61 -6.16 -2.77 5.22
N TYR A 62 -6.31 -1.54 5.72
CA TYR A 62 -5.61 -0.37 5.22
C TYR A 62 -4.22 -0.24 5.84
N TYR A 63 -3.28 0.22 5.01
CA TYR A 63 -1.89 0.49 5.35
C TYR A 63 -1.46 1.84 4.79
N LEU A 64 -0.59 2.53 5.53
CA LEU A 64 0.05 3.75 5.07
C LEU A 64 1.53 3.49 4.82
N LEU A 65 1.89 3.39 3.54
CA LEU A 65 3.26 3.23 3.09
C LEU A 65 3.99 4.57 3.12
N ASN A 66 5.18 4.60 3.69
CA ASN A 66 6.17 5.64 3.49
C ASN A 66 7.13 5.20 2.36
N LEU A 67 7.09 5.93 1.24
CA LEU A 67 7.88 5.61 0.04
C LEU A 67 9.38 5.83 0.22
N GLU A 68 9.79 6.70 1.15
CA GLU A 68 11.22 6.97 1.40
C GLU A 68 11.85 5.92 2.30
N THR A 69 11.07 5.32 3.21
CA THR A 69 11.57 4.32 4.18
C THR A 69 11.18 2.89 3.84
N GLN A 70 10.33 2.70 2.82
CA GLN A 70 9.71 1.41 2.46
C GLN A 70 8.97 0.74 3.62
N GLN A 71 8.52 1.52 4.61
CA GLN A 71 7.77 1.00 5.76
C GLN A 71 6.30 1.32 5.62
N ALA A 72 5.44 0.33 5.85
CA ALA A 72 4.00 0.53 5.92
C ALA A 72 3.49 0.27 7.33
N VAL A 73 2.67 1.19 7.86
CA VAL A 73 1.96 1.02 9.14
C VAL A 73 0.54 0.55 8.90
N GLN A 74 0.07 -0.42 9.67
CA GLN A 74 -1.31 -0.90 9.63
C GLN A 74 -2.26 0.13 10.26
N LEU A 75 -3.24 0.62 9.49
CA LEU A 75 -4.19 1.65 9.92
C LEU A 75 -5.50 1.09 10.48
N THR A 76 -5.96 -0.04 9.93
CA THR A 76 -7.20 -0.71 10.34
C THR A 76 -6.95 -2.18 10.64
N GLU A 77 -7.85 -2.78 11.41
CA GLU A 77 -7.81 -4.19 11.80
C GLU A 77 -9.24 -4.73 11.91
N GLY A 78 -9.38 -6.06 12.00
CA GLY A 78 -10.66 -6.73 12.15
C GLY A 78 -10.90 -7.78 11.08
N LYS A 79 -11.96 -8.57 11.26
CA LYS A 79 -12.29 -9.67 10.34
C LYS A 79 -12.88 -9.16 9.03
N GLY A 80 -12.48 -9.79 7.91
CA GLY A 80 -13.08 -9.55 6.59
C GLY A 80 -12.41 -8.43 5.81
N ASP A 81 -13.22 -7.59 5.16
CA ASP A 81 -12.76 -6.49 4.33
C ASP A 81 -13.06 -5.13 4.98
N ASN A 82 -11.99 -4.46 5.41
CA ASN A 82 -12.02 -3.16 6.07
C ASN A 82 -11.54 -2.04 5.15
N THR A 83 -11.66 -2.21 3.82
CA THR A 83 -11.03 -1.34 2.81
C THR A 83 -12.00 -0.60 1.90
N PHE A 84 -13.23 -0.38 2.37
CA PHE A 84 -14.24 0.36 1.62
C PHE A 84 -14.27 1.85 1.99
N GLY A 85 -14.00 2.72 1.01
CA GLY A 85 -14.22 4.17 1.12
C GLY A 85 -13.14 5.00 1.83
N GLY A 86 -12.00 4.42 2.20
CA GLY A 86 -10.89 5.14 2.81
C GLY A 86 -10.13 6.04 1.82
N PHE A 87 -9.81 7.25 2.27
CA PHE A 87 -9.00 8.23 1.54
C PHE A 87 -8.20 9.10 2.53
N ILE A 88 -7.13 9.71 2.04
CA ILE A 88 -6.34 10.68 2.79
C ILE A 88 -7.04 12.05 2.74
N SER A 89 -7.40 12.63 3.88
CA SER A 89 -8.06 13.94 3.94
C SER A 89 -7.10 15.13 3.97
N THR A 90 -5.85 14.95 4.42
CA THR A 90 -4.84 16.03 4.58
C THR A 90 -3.60 15.82 3.72
#